data_AF-A0A2M6XBK9-F1
#
_entry.id   AF-A0A2M6XBK9-F1
#
_cell.length_a   1.000
_cell.length_b   1.000
_cell.length_c   1.000
_cell.angle_alpha   90.00
_cell.angle_beta   90.00
_cell.angle_gamma   90.00
#
_symmetry.space_group_name_H-M   'P 1'
#
loop_
_entity.id
_entity.type
_entity.pdbx_description
1 polymer ?
#
loop_
_entity_poly.entity_id
_entity_poly.type
_entity_poly.pdbx_seq_one_letter_code
_entity_poly.pdbx_strand_id
1 'polypeptide(L)'
;MLSLIVFAQPVTAQNNQITLYFFWSKTCPHCAKEKEFLAQLVQKYPRLQVRDFEISTSRENLALFKKIGQQLNLDIAGVPFTAVGKYHFSGFLSAATTGQEIEAAVQCALANGCQDLVGPVIEAQTPVAKPSQKVMPETIELPLIGQVKTKSLSLPALTLMIALLDGFNPCAMWILLFLISLLLGMQDRRRMWLLGTTFIVTSGLAYFLFMAAWLNLFLFLGFVFWIRVLVGLLALFAAGYNLRDWWVNRSGGCETVGESKREKMFAKMKRITQERSLWLALGGLIILAFGINLIELVCSAGLPAIYTSILSLTNLPGWQYYLYLLFYVFIFMLDDLLVFFVAMATLQAVGIQSKYARWSRLIGGSLMLVIGILMLVKPEWLMFG
;
A
#
# COMPACT_ATOMS: atom_id res chain seq x y z
N MET A 1 6.50 81.21 -26.61
CA MET A 1 6.40 79.78 -26.98
C MET A 1 6.40 78.96 -25.69
N LEU A 2 5.23 78.70 -25.10
CA LEU A 2 5.08 77.70 -24.02
C LEU A 2 4.69 76.38 -24.68
N SER A 3 5.60 75.40 -24.71
CA SER A 3 5.28 74.04 -25.13
C SER A 3 4.50 73.33 -24.03
N LEU A 4 3.23 73.02 -24.30
CA LEU A 4 2.47 72.01 -23.56
C LEU A 4 3.10 70.63 -23.85
N ILE A 5 3.72 70.04 -22.84
CA ILE A 5 4.10 68.61 -22.86
C ILE A 5 2.89 67.82 -22.39
N VAL A 6 2.19 67.21 -23.36
CA VAL A 6 1.12 66.23 -23.08
C VAL A 6 1.79 64.93 -22.64
N PHE A 7 1.67 64.59 -21.35
CA PHE A 7 2.00 63.26 -20.85
C PHE A 7 0.93 62.28 -21.31
N ALA A 8 1.20 61.55 -22.40
CA ALA A 8 0.43 60.36 -22.74
C ALA A 8 0.74 59.26 -21.71
N GLN A 9 -0.24 58.95 -20.85
CA GLN A 9 -0.14 57.77 -20.00
C GLN A 9 -0.27 56.51 -20.88
N PRO A 10 0.65 55.53 -20.76
CA PRO A 10 0.44 54.25 -21.41
C PRO A 10 -0.77 53.57 -20.78
N VAL A 11 -1.84 53.42 -21.55
CA VAL A 11 -2.98 52.56 -21.20
C VAL A 11 -2.47 51.12 -21.29
N THR A 12 -2.13 50.53 -20.15
CA THR A 12 -1.80 49.11 -20.08
C THR A 12 -3.07 48.32 -20.38
N ALA A 13 -3.17 47.77 -21.60
CA ALA A 13 -4.20 46.80 -21.92
C ALA A 13 -4.02 45.58 -21.02
N GLN A 14 -4.89 45.44 -20.02
CA GLN A 14 -4.88 44.33 -19.09
C GLN A 14 -5.21 43.07 -19.88
N ASN A 15 -4.19 42.24 -20.09
CA ASN A 15 -4.25 40.99 -20.85
C ASN A 15 -5.05 39.96 -20.05
N ASN A 16 -6.38 40.14 -19.98
CA ASN A 16 -7.27 39.40 -19.09
C ASN A 16 -7.51 37.99 -19.65
N GLN A 17 -6.54 37.09 -19.40
CA GLN A 17 -6.69 35.66 -19.63
C GLN A 17 -7.77 35.09 -18.71
N ILE A 18 -8.53 34.12 -19.20
CA ILE A 18 -9.63 33.50 -18.46
C ILE A 18 -9.33 32.03 -18.29
N THR A 19 -9.46 31.57 -17.04
CA THR A 19 -9.21 30.18 -16.69
C THR A 19 -10.54 29.43 -16.58
N LEU A 20 -10.62 28.28 -17.25
CA LEU A 20 -11.67 27.28 -17.07
C LEU A 20 -11.07 26.08 -16.34
N TYR A 21 -11.73 25.66 -15.27
CA TYR A 21 -11.31 24.56 -14.42
C TYR A 21 -12.13 23.32 -14.75
N PHE A 22 -11.47 22.23 -15.12
CA PHE A 22 -12.10 20.99 -15.55
C PHE A 22 -11.68 19.81 -14.67
N PHE A 23 -12.58 19.28 -13.86
CA PHE A 23 -12.32 18.10 -13.02
C PHE A 23 -12.87 16.84 -13.70
N TRP A 24 -12.02 15.82 -13.82
CA TRP A 24 -12.33 14.64 -14.62
C TRP A 24 -11.74 13.35 -14.06
N SER A 25 -12.20 12.19 -14.56
CA SER A 25 -11.61 10.89 -14.23
C SER A 25 -11.33 10.04 -15.48
N LYS A 26 -10.34 9.14 -15.39
CA LYS A 26 -9.96 8.24 -16.50
C LYS A 26 -11.08 7.28 -16.93
N THR A 27 -11.97 6.91 -16.00
CA THR A 27 -13.07 5.97 -16.25
C THR A 27 -14.38 6.66 -16.66
N CYS A 28 -14.37 7.97 -16.86
CA CYS A 28 -15.56 8.77 -17.14
C CYS A 28 -15.72 9.04 -18.65
N PRO A 29 -16.70 8.42 -19.34
CA PRO A 29 -16.89 8.60 -20.78
C PRO A 29 -17.37 10.01 -21.15
N HIS A 30 -18.14 10.66 -20.28
CA HIS A 30 -18.59 12.04 -20.46
C HIS A 30 -17.42 13.04 -20.38
N CYS A 31 -16.43 12.75 -19.54
CA CYS A 31 -15.23 13.56 -19.41
C CYS A 31 -14.36 13.50 -20.66
N ALA A 32 -14.28 12.35 -21.34
CA ALA A 32 -13.57 12.24 -22.61
C ALA A 32 -14.20 13.14 -23.69
N LYS A 33 -15.54 13.12 -23.80
CA LYS A 33 -16.29 13.98 -24.73
C LYS A 33 -16.09 15.46 -24.43
N GLU A 34 -16.13 15.85 -23.16
CA GLU A 34 -15.91 17.24 -22.76
C GLU A 34 -14.47 17.69 -23.05
N LYS A 35 -13.48 16.81 -22.83
CA LYS A 35 -12.08 17.11 -23.14
C LYS A 35 -11.85 17.42 -24.62
N GLU A 36 -12.49 16.67 -25.51
CA GLU A 36 -12.46 16.95 -26.96
C GLU A 36 -13.11 18.30 -27.30
N PHE A 37 -14.27 18.59 -26.70
CA PHE A 37 -14.95 19.87 -26.85
C PHE A 37 -14.10 21.05 -26.35
N LEU A 38 -13.50 20.94 -25.16
CA LEU A 38 -12.64 21.97 -24.59
C LEU A 38 -11.39 22.22 -25.42
N ALA A 39 -10.83 21.19 -26.05
CA ALA A 39 -9.69 21.36 -26.98
C ALA A 39 -10.07 22.23 -28.20
N GLN A 40 -11.27 22.05 -28.75
CA GLN A 40 -11.79 22.90 -29.83
C GLN A 40 -12.08 24.32 -29.33
N LEU A 41 -12.59 24.44 -28.09
CA LEU A 41 -12.94 25.72 -27.49
C LEU A 41 -11.70 26.60 -27.24
N VAL A 42 -10.59 26.02 -26.81
CA VAL A 42 -9.30 26.74 -26.64
C VAL A 42 -8.77 27.28 -27.97
N GLN A 43 -8.93 26.54 -29.06
CA GLN A 43 -8.55 27.03 -30.40
C GLN A 43 -9.42 28.20 -30.84
N LYS A 44 -10.71 28.17 -30.52
CA LYS A 44 -11.67 29.23 -30.84
C LYS A 44 -11.46 30.49 -30.01
N TYR A 45 -11.01 30.35 -28.75
CA TYR A 45 -10.81 31.44 -27.81
C TYR A 45 -9.37 31.47 -27.28
N PRO A 46 -8.42 32.16 -27.95
CA PRO A 46 -7.01 32.18 -27.55
C PRO A 46 -6.73 32.78 -26.16
N ARG A 47 -7.68 33.52 -25.59
CA ARG A 47 -7.61 34.06 -24.22
C ARG A 47 -8.11 33.07 -23.15
N LEU A 48 -8.65 31.92 -23.56
CA LEU A 48 -9.12 30.85 -22.67
C LEU A 48 -7.96 29.90 -22.35
N GLN A 49 -7.68 29.72 -21.07
CA GLN A 49 -6.80 28.69 -20.55
C GLN A 49 -7.65 27.62 -19.88
N VAL A 50 -7.46 26.35 -20.25
CA VAL A 50 -8.09 25.23 -19.56
C VAL A 50 -7.08 24.63 -18.59
N ARG A 51 -7.46 24.54 -17.31
CA ARG A 51 -6.74 23.81 -16.28
C ARG A 51 -7.53 22.57 -15.91
N ASP A 52 -7.02 21.41 -16.30
CA ASP A 52 -7.67 20.13 -16.01
C ASP A 52 -7.06 19.42 -14.78
N PHE A 53 -7.93 18.78 -14.00
CA PHE A 53 -7.61 18.11 -12.74
C PHE A 53 -8.17 16.69 -12.76
N GLU A 54 -7.29 15.72 -12.96
CA GLU A 54 -7.65 14.29 -12.92
C GLU A 54 -7.82 13.86 -11.46
N ILE A 55 -9.01 13.38 -11.06
CA ILE A 55 -9.34 13.08 -9.66
C ILE A 55 -9.31 11.59 -9.28
N SER A 56 -9.24 10.66 -10.24
CA SER A 56 -9.25 9.23 -9.91
C SER A 56 -7.90 8.72 -9.40
N THR A 57 -6.81 9.35 -9.83
CA THR A 57 -5.44 8.94 -9.45
C THR A 57 -4.70 9.98 -8.61
N SER A 58 -5.20 11.23 -8.54
CA SER A 58 -4.61 12.29 -7.71
C SER A 58 -5.48 12.59 -6.47
N ARG A 59 -4.98 12.20 -5.29
CA ARG A 59 -5.60 12.54 -4.01
C ARG A 59 -5.64 14.05 -3.77
N GLU A 60 -4.65 14.79 -4.25
CA GLU A 60 -4.57 16.24 -4.16
C GLU A 60 -5.70 16.90 -4.96
N ASN A 61 -5.91 16.46 -6.21
CA ASN A 61 -6.99 16.96 -7.05
C ASN A 61 -8.37 16.58 -6.50
N LEU A 62 -8.51 15.37 -5.93
CA LEU A 62 -9.75 14.94 -5.29
C LEU A 62 -10.05 15.77 -4.03
N ALA A 63 -9.04 16.09 -3.22
CA ALA A 63 -9.20 16.95 -2.05
C ALA A 63 -9.56 18.39 -2.45
N LEU A 64 -8.90 18.92 -3.49
CA LEU A 64 -9.25 20.22 -4.08
C LEU A 64 -10.70 20.23 -4.57
N PHE A 65 -11.12 19.19 -5.29
CA PHE A 65 -12.47 19.02 -5.79
C PHE A 65 -13.54 19.06 -4.67
N LYS A 66 -13.32 18.30 -3.59
CA LYS A 66 -14.21 18.30 -2.41
C LYS A 66 -14.24 19.67 -1.73
N LYS A 67 -13.10 20.34 -1.60
CA LYS A 67 -12.98 21.65 -0.97
C LYS A 67 -13.72 22.73 -1.77
N ILE A 68 -13.64 22.70 -3.09
CA ILE A 68 -14.41 23.59 -3.97
C ILE A 68 -15.91 23.41 -3.75
N GLY A 69 -16.39 22.16 -3.69
CA GLY A 69 -17.80 21.87 -3.37
C GLY A 69 -18.22 22.47 -2.02
N GLN A 70 -17.40 22.30 -0.99
CA GLN A 70 -17.67 22.85 0.34
C GLN A 70 -17.65 24.39 0.39
N GLN A 71 -16.64 25.03 -0.18
CA GLN A 71 -16.49 26.49 -0.12
C GLN A 71 -17.49 27.24 -0.98
N LEU A 72 -17.90 26.65 -2.10
CA LEU A 72 -18.92 27.22 -2.98
C LEU A 72 -20.34 26.77 -2.60
N ASN A 73 -20.49 25.94 -1.55
CA ASN A 73 -21.74 25.35 -1.12
C ASN A 73 -22.48 24.64 -2.27
N LEU A 74 -21.72 23.91 -3.10
CA LEU A 74 -22.21 23.15 -4.24
C LEU A 74 -22.25 21.67 -3.89
N ASP A 75 -23.36 21.01 -4.22
CA ASP A 75 -23.47 19.56 -4.12
C ASP A 75 -22.82 18.91 -5.35
N ILE A 76 -21.50 18.69 -5.27
CA ILE A 76 -20.72 18.12 -6.37
C ILE A 76 -20.56 16.61 -6.16
N ALA A 77 -21.46 15.83 -6.76
CA ALA A 77 -21.52 14.38 -6.59
C ALA A 77 -20.62 13.57 -7.55
N GLY A 78 -20.09 14.18 -8.62
CA GLY A 78 -19.33 13.44 -9.63
C GLY A 78 -18.69 14.29 -10.72
N VAL A 79 -18.02 13.61 -11.66
CA VAL A 79 -17.33 14.20 -12.82
C VAL A 79 -18.04 13.83 -14.14
N PRO A 80 -17.91 14.65 -15.19
CA PRO A 80 -17.11 15.87 -15.24
C PRO A 80 -17.72 17.03 -14.46
N PHE A 81 -16.86 17.90 -13.95
CA PHE A 81 -17.29 19.16 -13.35
C PHE A 81 -16.44 20.29 -13.92
N THR A 82 -17.11 21.32 -14.41
CA THR A 82 -16.48 22.43 -15.12
C THR A 82 -16.90 23.74 -14.51
N ALA A 83 -15.95 24.64 -14.27
CA ALA A 83 -16.22 25.96 -13.72
C ALA A 83 -15.44 27.03 -14.49
N VAL A 84 -16.10 28.15 -14.77
CA VAL A 84 -15.49 29.33 -15.42
C VAL A 84 -16.18 30.60 -14.93
N GLY A 85 -15.39 31.53 -14.39
CA GLY A 85 -15.92 32.72 -13.73
C GLY A 85 -16.85 32.35 -12.57
N LYS A 86 -18.11 32.81 -12.66
CA LYS A 86 -19.17 32.50 -11.69
C LYS A 86 -20.02 31.27 -12.03
N TYR A 87 -19.82 30.69 -13.21
CA TYR A 87 -20.64 29.59 -13.72
C TYR A 87 -19.98 28.24 -13.44
N HIS A 88 -20.81 27.23 -13.19
CA HIS A 88 -20.38 25.85 -12.96
C HIS A 88 -21.35 24.87 -13.61
N PHE A 89 -20.84 23.71 -13.98
CA PHE A 89 -21.57 22.66 -14.70
C PHE A 89 -21.17 21.30 -14.13
N SER A 90 -22.17 20.44 -13.86
CA SER A 90 -21.95 19.06 -13.46
C SER A 90 -22.50 18.13 -14.54
N GLY A 91 -21.62 17.32 -15.11
CA GLY A 91 -21.91 16.48 -16.27
C GLY A 91 -21.68 17.18 -17.61
N PHE A 92 -21.55 16.37 -18.65
CA PHE A 92 -21.46 16.84 -20.03
C PHE A 92 -22.18 15.88 -20.97
N LEU A 93 -23.23 16.38 -21.63
CA LEU A 93 -24.04 15.57 -22.54
C LEU A 93 -23.49 15.61 -23.97
N SER A 94 -23.40 16.81 -24.55
CA SER A 94 -22.90 17.02 -25.91
C SER A 94 -22.52 18.49 -26.15
N ALA A 95 -21.72 18.74 -27.19
CA ALA A 95 -21.34 20.08 -27.64
C ALA A 95 -22.55 20.97 -28.01
N ALA A 96 -23.65 20.36 -28.49
CA ALA A 96 -24.87 21.08 -28.88
C ALA A 96 -25.77 21.47 -27.70
N THR A 97 -25.49 20.93 -26.50
CA THR A 97 -26.29 21.14 -25.28
C THR A 97 -25.43 21.82 -24.22
N THR A 98 -24.93 21.08 -23.21
CA THR A 98 -24.02 21.57 -22.17
C THR A 98 -22.80 22.31 -22.75
N GLY A 99 -22.28 21.90 -23.91
CA GLY A 99 -21.18 22.63 -24.56
C GLY A 99 -21.53 24.07 -24.93
N GLN A 100 -22.75 24.34 -25.42
CA GLN A 100 -23.19 25.71 -25.70
C GLN A 100 -23.30 26.55 -24.43
N GLU A 101 -23.72 25.95 -23.32
CA GLU A 101 -23.80 26.63 -22.02
C GLU A 101 -22.40 26.98 -21.48
N ILE A 102 -21.45 26.04 -21.59
CA ILE A 102 -20.04 26.27 -21.22
C ILE A 102 -19.43 27.37 -22.09
N GLU A 103 -19.66 27.32 -23.41
CA GLU A 103 -19.18 28.35 -24.34
C GLU A 103 -19.79 29.73 -24.04
N ALA A 104 -21.09 29.80 -23.77
CA ALA A 104 -21.76 31.04 -23.37
C ALA A 104 -21.18 31.61 -22.06
N ALA A 105 -20.86 30.75 -21.09
CA ALA A 105 -20.19 31.15 -19.86
C ALA A 105 -18.79 31.70 -20.12
N VAL A 106 -18.00 31.08 -21.01
CA VAL A 106 -16.69 31.59 -21.45
C VAL A 106 -16.82 32.95 -22.14
N GLN A 107 -17.77 33.12 -23.05
CA GLN A 107 -18.02 34.40 -23.73
C GLN A 107 -18.41 35.49 -22.73
N CYS A 108 -19.32 35.18 -21.79
CA CYS A 108 -19.71 36.10 -20.72
C CYS A 108 -18.51 36.51 -19.85
N ALA A 109 -17.63 35.55 -19.52
CA ALA A 109 -16.42 35.82 -18.77
C ALA A 109 -15.47 36.74 -19.54
N LEU A 110 -15.32 36.52 -20.85
CA LEU A 110 -14.47 37.32 -21.75
C LEU A 110 -14.96 38.74 -21.97
N ALA A 111 -16.27 38.96 -21.93
CA ALA A 111 -16.89 40.27 -22.16
C ALA A 111 -16.92 41.16 -20.91
N ASN A 112 -17.23 40.58 -19.74
CA ASN A 112 -17.60 41.36 -18.56
C ASN A 112 -16.60 41.26 -17.39
N GLY A 113 -15.48 40.53 -17.54
CA GLY A 113 -14.52 40.32 -16.45
C GLY A 113 -15.19 39.62 -15.26
N CYS A 114 -15.52 38.34 -15.43
CA CYS A 114 -16.19 37.60 -14.35
C CYS A 114 -15.22 37.32 -13.19
N GLN A 115 -15.72 37.48 -11.96
CA GLN A 115 -15.02 37.02 -10.76
C GLN A 115 -14.82 35.51 -10.86
N ASP A 116 -13.57 35.09 -10.77
CA ASP A 116 -13.20 33.68 -10.71
C ASP A 116 -13.51 33.14 -9.31
N LEU A 117 -14.48 32.22 -9.21
CA LEU A 117 -14.85 31.60 -7.94
C LEU A 117 -13.91 30.46 -7.54
N VAL A 118 -13.22 29.86 -8.51
CA VAL A 118 -12.39 28.66 -8.29
C VAL A 118 -10.91 29.04 -8.21
N GLY A 119 -10.47 30.04 -8.96
CA GLY A 119 -9.12 30.59 -8.95
C GLY A 119 -8.60 30.91 -7.55
N PRO A 120 -9.29 31.72 -6.73
CA PRO A 120 -8.84 32.03 -5.37
C PRO A 120 -8.72 30.81 -4.46
N VAL A 121 -9.54 29.77 -4.67
CA VAL A 121 -9.48 28.51 -3.90
C VAL A 121 -8.25 27.68 -4.26
N ILE A 122 -7.84 27.75 -5.52
CA ILE A 122 -6.63 27.11 -6.04
C ILE A 122 -5.39 27.94 -5.72
N GLU A 123 -5.48 29.26 -5.77
CA GLU A 123 -4.38 30.19 -5.50
C GLU A 123 -4.05 30.33 -4.01
N ALA A 124 -5.05 30.20 -3.13
CA ALA A 124 -4.84 30.00 -1.70
C ALA A 124 -4.05 28.70 -1.39
N GLN A 125 -3.82 27.83 -2.39
CA GLN A 125 -2.98 26.63 -2.31
C GLN A 125 -1.66 26.79 -3.09
N THR A 126 -1.43 27.92 -3.77
CA THR A 126 -0.13 28.27 -4.34
C THR A 126 0.60 29.28 -3.46
N PRO A 127 1.37 28.86 -2.44
CA PRO A 127 2.56 29.61 -2.07
C PRO A 127 3.62 29.40 -3.15
N VAL A 128 4.32 30.49 -3.50
CA VAL A 128 5.62 30.48 -4.19
C VAL A 128 6.40 29.21 -3.85
N ALA A 129 6.69 28.41 -4.88
CA ALA A 129 7.51 27.20 -4.87
C ALA A 129 8.16 26.87 -3.51
N LYS A 130 7.42 26.15 -2.67
CA LYS A 130 7.97 25.29 -1.63
C LYS A 130 7.34 23.91 -1.83
N PRO A 131 8.15 22.84 -1.81
CA PRO A 131 7.70 21.49 -2.16
C PRO A 131 6.51 21.10 -1.29
N SER A 132 5.42 20.71 -1.99
CA SER A 132 4.26 19.97 -1.52
C SER A 132 4.32 19.59 -0.04
N GLN A 133 3.63 20.34 0.81
CA GLN A 133 3.28 19.85 2.14
C GLN A 133 2.21 18.77 1.98
N LYS A 134 2.74 17.57 1.77
CA LYS A 134 2.12 16.28 2.03
C LYS A 134 1.54 16.30 3.45
N VAL A 135 0.23 16.57 3.55
CA VAL A 135 -0.44 16.68 4.84
C VAL A 135 -0.51 15.30 5.49
N MET A 136 0.28 15.12 6.55
CA MET A 136 0.20 13.94 7.41
C MET A 136 -1.19 13.90 8.08
N PRO A 137 -1.90 12.76 8.07
CA PRO A 137 -3.18 12.62 8.77
C PRO A 137 -2.94 12.87 10.27
N GLU A 138 -3.75 13.71 10.91
CA GLU A 138 -3.50 14.23 12.27
C GLU A 138 -3.59 13.14 13.36
N THR A 139 -4.31 12.06 13.07
CA THR A 139 -4.49 10.88 13.91
C THR A 139 -4.45 9.60 13.05
N ILE A 140 -3.86 8.54 13.60
CA ILE A 140 -3.95 7.17 13.06
C ILE A 140 -4.57 6.29 14.14
N GLU A 141 -5.50 5.42 13.75
CA GLU A 141 -6.08 4.43 14.64
C GLU A 141 -5.22 3.17 14.62
N LEU A 142 -4.65 2.81 15.78
CA LEU A 142 -3.82 1.62 15.93
C LEU A 142 -4.57 0.53 16.70
N PRO A 143 -4.44 -0.75 16.30
CA PRO A 143 -4.99 -1.86 17.07
C PRO A 143 -4.37 -1.88 18.47
N LEU A 144 -5.21 -2.06 19.49
CA LEU A 144 -4.91 -2.00 20.94
C LEU A 144 -4.64 -0.62 21.56
N ILE A 145 -4.17 0.40 20.82
CA ILE A 145 -3.72 1.68 21.40
C ILE A 145 -4.76 2.80 21.22
N GLY A 146 -5.62 2.71 20.19
CA GLY A 146 -6.62 3.74 19.88
C GLY A 146 -6.08 4.87 18.99
N GLN A 147 -6.69 6.07 19.07
CA GLN A 147 -6.30 7.22 18.25
C GLN A 147 -4.97 7.83 18.73
N VAL A 148 -3.93 7.70 17.90
CA VAL A 148 -2.61 8.28 18.19
C VAL A 148 -2.37 9.48 17.27
N LYS A 149 -2.06 10.63 17.88
CA LYS A 149 -1.69 11.85 17.15
C LYS A 149 -0.34 11.65 16.45
N THR A 150 -0.33 11.74 15.14
CA THR A 150 0.88 11.52 14.32
C THR A 150 1.87 12.68 14.45
N LYS A 151 1.37 13.91 14.68
CA LYS A 151 2.19 15.12 14.82
C LYS A 151 3.08 15.13 16.08
N SER A 152 2.77 14.34 17.09
CA SER A 152 3.57 14.26 18.33
C SER A 152 4.64 13.16 18.30
N LEU A 153 4.63 12.28 17.30
CA LEU A 153 5.60 11.19 17.17
C LEU A 153 6.67 11.53 16.13
N SER A 154 7.93 11.37 16.51
CA SER A 154 9.05 11.46 15.57
C SER A 154 9.00 10.28 14.59
N LEU A 155 9.47 10.46 13.35
CA LEU A 155 9.53 9.39 12.35
C LEU A 155 10.24 8.10 12.88
N PRO A 156 11.33 8.17 13.65
CA PRO A 156 11.93 6.98 14.25
C PRO A 156 11.00 6.28 15.25
N ALA A 157 10.29 7.03 16.10
CA ALA A 157 9.35 6.46 17.06
C ALA A 157 8.15 5.81 16.37
N LEU A 158 7.64 6.45 15.31
CA LEU A 158 6.60 5.88 14.45
C LEU A 158 7.07 4.58 13.77
N THR A 159 8.29 4.59 13.23
CA THR A 159 8.90 3.41 12.59
C THR A 159 9.00 2.25 13.58
N LEU A 160 9.52 2.51 14.78
CA LEU A 160 9.65 1.52 15.85
C LEU A 160 8.28 0.92 16.23
N MET A 161 7.27 1.76 16.42
CA MET A 161 5.94 1.31 16.84
C MET A 161 5.25 0.47 15.76
N ILE A 162 5.22 0.93 14.51
CA ILE A 162 4.55 0.21 13.43
C ILE A 162 5.30 -1.11 13.13
N ALA A 163 6.63 -1.06 13.04
CA ALA A 163 7.42 -2.26 12.75
C ALA A 163 7.33 -3.31 13.87
N LEU A 164 7.24 -2.90 15.14
CA LEU A 164 7.05 -3.84 16.25
C LEU A 164 5.66 -4.48 16.20
N LEU A 165 4.62 -3.72 15.88
CA LEU A 165 3.27 -4.27 15.70
C LEU A 165 3.19 -5.23 14.51
N ASP A 166 3.95 -4.96 13.45
CA ASP A 166 4.06 -5.83 12.27
C ASP A 166 4.85 -7.11 12.55
N GLY A 167 5.89 -7.08 13.40
CA GLY A 167 6.69 -8.27 13.76
C GLY A 167 5.85 -9.36 14.42
N PHE A 168 4.95 -8.99 15.34
CA PHE A 168 4.02 -9.91 15.99
C PHE A 168 2.85 -10.38 15.08
N ASN A 169 3.12 -10.55 13.79
CA ASN A 169 2.17 -11.06 12.81
C ASN A 169 1.98 -12.58 12.98
N PRO A 170 0.72 -13.05 13.08
CA PRO A 170 0.44 -14.47 13.25
C PRO A 170 1.05 -15.34 12.14
N CYS A 171 1.14 -14.87 10.90
CA CYS A 171 1.70 -15.66 9.81
C CYS A 171 3.21 -15.88 9.96
N ALA A 172 3.94 -14.86 10.39
CA ALA A 172 5.38 -14.90 10.65
C ALA A 172 5.71 -15.94 11.74
N MET A 173 5.00 -15.85 12.87
CA MET A 173 5.21 -16.72 14.03
C MET A 173 5.01 -18.21 13.70
N TRP A 174 4.00 -18.56 12.90
CA TRP A 174 3.77 -19.97 12.52
C TRP A 174 4.88 -20.54 11.64
N ILE A 175 5.40 -19.70 10.75
CA ILE A 175 6.48 -20.07 9.86
C ILE A 175 7.78 -20.23 10.63
N LEU A 176 8.05 -19.32 11.56
CA LEU A 176 9.20 -19.42 12.43
C LEU A 176 9.18 -20.71 13.25
N LEU A 177 8.02 -21.08 13.81
CA LEU A 177 7.85 -22.36 14.50
C LEU A 177 8.09 -23.57 13.58
N PHE A 178 7.60 -23.51 12.33
CA PHE A 178 7.87 -24.53 11.34
C PHE A 178 9.37 -24.65 11.04
N LEU A 179 10.06 -23.52 10.81
CA LEU A 179 11.50 -23.49 10.60
C LEU A 179 12.26 -24.08 11.78
N ILE A 180 11.95 -23.65 13.01
CA ILE A 180 12.55 -24.17 14.25
C ILE A 180 12.35 -25.68 14.33
N SER A 181 11.15 -26.18 14.02
CA SER A 181 10.86 -27.62 14.05
C SER A 181 11.71 -28.43 13.06
N LEU A 182 12.00 -27.88 11.89
CA LEU A 182 12.88 -28.49 10.89
C LEU A 182 14.34 -28.48 11.34
N LEU A 183 14.78 -27.41 12.00
CA LEU A 183 16.18 -27.20 12.38
C LEU A 183 16.57 -27.93 13.69
N LEU A 184 15.65 -28.08 14.65
CA LEU A 184 15.94 -28.74 15.94
C LEU A 184 16.33 -30.23 15.81
N GLY A 185 15.91 -30.90 14.73
CA GLY A 185 16.29 -32.29 14.44
C GLY A 185 17.67 -32.46 13.78
N MET A 186 18.38 -31.36 13.51
CA MET A 186 19.65 -31.38 12.78
C MET A 186 20.85 -31.64 13.72
N GLN A 187 21.66 -32.64 13.39
CA GLN A 187 22.86 -32.98 14.18
C GLN A 187 23.99 -31.95 14.00
N ASP A 188 24.10 -31.35 12.80
CA ASP A 188 25.15 -30.37 12.48
C ASP A 188 24.76 -28.97 12.94
N ARG A 189 25.33 -28.53 14.07
CA ARG A 189 25.12 -27.21 14.66
C ARG A 189 25.50 -26.07 13.72
N ARG A 190 26.60 -26.20 12.95
CA ARG A 190 27.05 -25.13 12.04
C ARG A 190 26.06 -24.96 10.91
N ARG A 191 25.61 -26.06 10.32
CA ARG A 191 24.60 -26.06 9.26
C ARG A 191 23.26 -25.52 9.74
N MET A 192 22.86 -25.88 10.95
CA MET A 192 21.63 -25.42 11.59
C MET A 192 21.61 -23.88 11.75
N TRP A 193 22.67 -23.29 12.33
CA TRP A 193 22.81 -21.84 12.43
C TRP A 193 22.88 -21.16 11.07
N LEU A 194 23.64 -21.71 10.12
CA LEU A 194 23.77 -21.14 8.78
C LEU A 194 22.42 -21.07 8.06
N LEU A 195 21.65 -22.16 8.09
CA LEU A 195 20.34 -22.21 7.44
C LEU A 195 19.35 -21.24 8.11
N GLY A 196 19.23 -21.27 9.44
CA GLY A 196 18.31 -20.38 10.15
C GLY A 196 18.63 -18.90 9.95
N THR A 197 19.91 -18.49 10.08
CA THR A 197 20.31 -17.10 9.82
C THR A 197 20.11 -16.71 8.35
N THR A 198 20.38 -17.62 7.40
CA THR A 198 20.11 -17.35 5.99
C THR A 198 18.62 -17.13 5.74
N PHE A 199 17.75 -17.93 6.36
CA PHE A 199 16.30 -17.74 6.23
C PHE A 199 15.86 -16.36 6.72
N ILE A 200 16.30 -15.95 7.91
CA ILE A 200 15.91 -14.66 8.50
C ILE A 200 16.46 -13.49 7.66
N VAL A 201 17.74 -13.54 7.28
CA VAL A 201 18.34 -12.49 6.43
C VAL A 201 17.65 -12.41 5.06
N THR A 202 17.35 -13.56 4.45
CA THR A 202 16.63 -13.59 3.17
C THR A 202 15.22 -13.06 3.31
N SER A 203 14.55 -13.35 4.42
CA SER A 203 13.22 -12.86 4.72
C SER A 203 13.22 -11.33 4.87
N GLY A 204 14.13 -10.79 5.69
CA GLY A 204 14.31 -9.34 5.82
C GLY A 204 14.64 -8.66 4.49
N LEU A 205 15.50 -9.27 3.67
CA LEU A 205 15.80 -8.76 2.33
C LEU A 205 14.57 -8.78 1.41
N ALA A 206 13.82 -9.88 1.38
CA ALA A 206 12.60 -9.99 0.59
C ALA A 206 11.57 -8.93 1.02
N TYR A 207 11.35 -8.78 2.33
CA TYR A 207 10.46 -7.77 2.89
C TYR A 207 10.87 -6.34 2.52
N PHE A 208 12.16 -6.02 2.67
CA PHE A 208 12.72 -4.74 2.24
C PHE A 208 12.46 -4.47 0.75
N LEU A 209 12.73 -5.46 -0.11
CA LEU A 209 12.50 -5.35 -1.54
C LEU A 209 11.02 -5.12 -1.86
N PHE A 210 10.11 -5.80 -1.17
CA PHE A 210 8.68 -5.59 -1.33
C PHE A 210 8.25 -4.19 -0.90
N MET A 211 8.70 -3.70 0.26
CA MET A 211 8.39 -2.33 0.72
C MET A 211 9.00 -1.26 -0.20
N ALA A 212 10.21 -1.48 -0.70
CA ALA A 212 10.87 -0.59 -1.65
C ALA A 212 10.13 -0.58 -3.01
N ALA A 213 9.68 -1.75 -3.49
CA ALA A 213 8.86 -1.86 -4.69
C ALA A 213 7.48 -1.18 -4.49
N TRP A 214 6.92 -1.27 -3.28
CA TRP A 214 5.65 -0.65 -2.92
C TRP A 214 5.65 0.88 -3.07
N LEU A 215 6.79 1.55 -2.84
CA LEU A 215 6.93 2.99 -3.05
C LEU A 215 6.64 3.42 -4.50
N ASN A 216 6.75 2.52 -5.48
CA ASN A 216 6.43 2.78 -6.89
C ASN A 216 4.94 2.58 -7.23
N LEU A 217 4.08 2.91 -6.25
CA LEU A 217 2.63 2.79 -6.01
C LEU A 217 1.63 2.44 -7.16
N PHE A 218 1.94 2.63 -8.44
CA PHE A 218 0.96 2.59 -9.53
C PHE A 218 0.66 1.21 -10.11
N LEU A 219 1.55 0.22 -9.97
CA LEU A 219 1.35 -1.13 -10.52
C LEU A 219 0.70 -2.12 -9.53
N PHE A 220 0.70 -1.79 -8.22
CA PHE A 220 0.43 -2.79 -7.18
C PHE A 220 -1.07 -2.90 -6.81
N LEU A 221 -1.83 -1.80 -6.82
CA LEU A 221 -3.23 -1.76 -6.33
C LEU A 221 -4.19 -2.72 -7.07
N GLY A 222 -4.01 -2.94 -8.38
CA GLY A 222 -4.82 -3.89 -9.15
C GLY A 222 -4.44 -5.36 -8.91
N PHE A 223 -3.17 -5.63 -8.60
CA PHE A 223 -2.67 -6.98 -8.31
C PHE A 223 -2.96 -7.44 -6.88
N VAL A 224 -3.01 -6.51 -5.91
CA VAL A 224 -3.24 -6.82 -4.50
C VAL A 224 -4.52 -7.61 -4.29
N PHE A 225 -5.61 -7.28 -5.01
CA PHE A 225 -6.87 -8.00 -4.90
C PHE A 225 -6.69 -9.49 -5.27
N TRP A 226 -6.09 -9.77 -6.43
CA TRP A 226 -5.88 -11.14 -6.92
C TRP A 226 -4.92 -11.93 -6.05
N ILE A 227 -3.82 -11.28 -5.61
CA ILE A 227 -2.86 -11.90 -4.68
C ILE A 227 -3.55 -12.22 -3.35
N ARG A 228 -4.36 -11.30 -2.81
CA ARG A 228 -5.11 -11.52 -1.56
C ARG A 228 -6.08 -12.68 -1.65
N VAL A 229 -6.82 -12.79 -2.76
CA VAL A 229 -7.73 -13.91 -2.99
C VAL A 229 -6.96 -15.23 -3.08
N LEU A 230 -5.86 -15.26 -3.83
CA LEU A 230 -5.01 -16.46 -3.96
C LEU A 230 -4.45 -16.89 -2.60
N VAL A 231 -3.88 -15.96 -1.84
CA VAL A 231 -3.30 -16.22 -0.50
C VAL A 231 -4.40 -16.65 0.47
N GLY A 232 -5.57 -16.01 0.45
CA GLY A 232 -6.72 -16.40 1.28
C GLY A 232 -7.17 -17.84 1.00
N LEU A 233 -7.26 -18.25 -0.27
CA LEU A 233 -7.59 -19.63 -0.64
C LEU A 233 -6.51 -20.63 -0.20
N LEU A 234 -5.22 -20.28 -0.36
CA LEU A 234 -4.11 -21.11 0.13
C LEU A 234 -4.15 -21.25 1.66
N ALA A 235 -4.44 -20.17 2.39
CA ALA A 235 -4.59 -20.20 3.84
C ALA A 235 -5.77 -21.09 4.27
N LEU A 236 -6.92 -21.02 3.59
CA LEU A 236 -8.06 -21.90 3.85
C LEU A 236 -7.74 -23.38 3.57
N PHE A 237 -7.02 -23.65 2.47
CA PHE A 237 -6.57 -24.99 2.15
C PHE A 237 -5.60 -25.54 3.22
N ALA A 238 -4.60 -24.75 3.61
CA ALA A 238 -3.64 -25.10 4.64
C ALA A 238 -4.32 -25.28 6.01
N ALA A 239 -5.29 -24.43 6.34
CA ALA A 239 -6.10 -24.53 7.55
C ALA A 239 -6.92 -25.83 7.56
N GLY A 240 -7.63 -26.11 6.48
CA GLY A 240 -8.42 -27.34 6.32
C GLY A 240 -7.54 -28.60 6.41
N TYR A 241 -6.34 -28.57 5.82
CA TYR A 241 -5.37 -29.66 5.93
C TYR A 241 -4.89 -29.86 7.37
N ASN A 242 -4.47 -28.79 8.06
CA ASN A 242 -3.98 -28.87 9.44
C ASN A 242 -5.06 -29.31 10.43
N LEU A 243 -6.29 -28.80 10.28
CA LEU A 243 -7.45 -29.18 11.12
C LEU A 243 -7.88 -30.63 10.86
N ARG A 244 -7.91 -31.06 9.59
CA ARG A 244 -8.19 -32.46 9.22
C ARG A 244 -7.14 -33.40 9.80
N ASP A 245 -5.86 -33.06 9.67
CA ASP A 245 -4.77 -33.87 10.20
C ASP A 245 -4.82 -33.95 11.74
N TRP A 246 -5.16 -32.85 12.43
CA TRP A 246 -5.38 -32.88 13.87
C TRP A 246 -6.53 -33.82 14.28
N TRP A 247 -7.63 -33.84 13.52
CA TRP A 247 -8.78 -34.72 13.81
C TRP A 247 -8.46 -36.18 13.51
N VAL A 248 -7.86 -36.47 12.35
CA VAL A 248 -7.61 -37.83 11.87
C VAL A 248 -6.42 -38.48 12.59
N ASN A 249 -5.31 -37.77 12.82
CA ASN A 249 -4.10 -38.32 13.45
C ASN A 249 -4.09 -38.12 14.99
N ARG A 250 -4.97 -38.86 15.68
CA ARG A 250 -5.13 -38.87 17.16
C ARG A 250 -3.95 -39.46 17.95
N SER A 251 -2.91 -40.00 17.31
CA SER A 251 -1.62 -40.36 17.95
C SER A 251 -0.43 -39.43 17.61
N GLY A 252 -0.56 -38.52 16.63
CA GLY A 252 0.50 -37.54 16.29
C GLY A 252 1.65 -38.19 15.50
N GLY A 253 1.51 -39.49 15.21
CA GLY A 253 2.31 -40.24 14.26
C GLY A 253 1.54 -40.44 12.95
N CYS A 254 2.28 -40.52 11.87
CA CYS A 254 1.80 -40.91 10.55
C CYS A 254 1.38 -42.40 10.60
N GLU A 255 0.13 -42.68 10.92
CA GLU A 255 -0.39 -44.06 11.08
C GLU A 255 -0.80 -44.73 9.75
N THR A 256 -0.85 -44.00 8.63
CA THR A 256 -1.43 -44.52 7.37
C THR A 256 -0.44 -44.84 6.27
N VAL A 257 0.88 -44.73 6.52
CA VAL A 257 1.90 -45.22 5.58
C VAL A 257 2.54 -46.46 6.19
N GLY A 258 2.19 -47.64 5.65
CA GLY A 258 2.75 -48.92 6.10
C GLY A 258 4.27 -48.85 6.28
N GLU A 259 4.77 -49.43 7.37
CA GLU A 259 6.15 -49.28 7.86
C GLU A 259 7.20 -49.44 6.76
N SER A 260 7.00 -50.38 5.83
CA SER A 260 7.92 -50.65 4.72
C SER A 260 7.96 -49.58 3.62
N LYS A 261 6.84 -48.89 3.33
CA LYS A 261 6.80 -47.73 2.41
C LYS A 261 7.36 -46.49 3.08
N ARG A 262 7.09 -46.31 4.38
CA ARG A 262 7.59 -45.20 5.18
C ARG A 262 9.11 -45.27 5.32
N GLU A 263 9.67 -46.44 5.61
CA GLU A 263 11.13 -46.65 5.65
C GLU A 263 11.79 -46.46 4.29
N LYS A 264 11.20 -46.95 3.20
CA LYS A 264 11.74 -46.71 1.84
C LYS A 264 11.67 -45.24 1.42
N MET A 265 10.63 -44.52 1.82
CA MET A 265 10.48 -43.10 1.54
C MET A 265 11.39 -42.26 2.45
N PHE A 266 11.51 -42.61 3.73
CA PHE A 266 12.49 -42.02 4.65
C PHE A 266 13.92 -42.33 4.23
N ALA A 267 14.22 -43.52 3.72
CA ALA A 267 15.55 -43.87 3.22
C ALA A 267 15.85 -43.13 1.90
N LYS A 268 14.87 -42.98 0.99
CA LYS A 268 15.00 -42.12 -0.19
C LYS A 268 15.16 -40.65 0.17
N MET A 269 14.34 -40.11 1.06
CA MET A 269 14.50 -38.74 1.57
C MET A 269 15.84 -38.58 2.26
N LYS A 270 16.22 -39.48 3.18
CA LYS A 270 17.51 -39.46 3.89
C LYS A 270 18.68 -39.57 2.91
N ARG A 271 18.57 -40.31 1.80
CA ARG A 271 19.59 -40.36 0.74
C ARG A 271 19.64 -39.06 -0.09
N ILE A 272 18.50 -38.44 -0.38
CA ILE A 272 18.39 -37.12 -1.03
C ILE A 272 18.86 -35.98 -0.10
N THR A 273 18.67 -36.12 1.22
CA THR A 273 19.00 -35.11 2.24
C THR A 273 20.43 -35.31 2.82
N GLN A 274 20.98 -36.54 2.81
CA GLN A 274 22.36 -36.85 3.19
C GLN A 274 23.36 -36.53 2.07
N GLU A 275 22.94 -36.47 0.81
CA GLU A 275 23.79 -35.94 -0.26
C GLU A 275 23.74 -34.41 -0.34
N ARG A 276 24.58 -33.79 0.48
CA ARG A 276 25.64 -32.85 0.08
C ARG A 276 25.41 -31.87 -1.09
N SER A 277 24.31 -31.14 -1.11
CA SER A 277 24.48 -29.73 -1.44
C SER A 277 23.74 -28.83 -0.46
N LEU A 278 24.54 -28.29 0.46
CA LEU A 278 24.18 -27.13 1.26
C LEU A 278 23.57 -26.05 0.35
N TRP A 279 24.03 -25.95 -0.90
CA TRP A 279 23.48 -25.11 -1.96
C TRP A 279 22.03 -25.40 -2.35
N LEU A 280 21.60 -26.65 -2.57
CA LEU A 280 20.18 -26.95 -2.82
C LEU A 280 19.31 -26.63 -1.60
N ALA A 281 19.81 -26.88 -0.40
CA ALA A 281 19.12 -26.54 0.84
C ALA A 281 18.98 -25.01 1.00
N LEU A 282 20.05 -24.24 0.74
CA LEU A 282 20.03 -22.79 0.74
C LEU A 282 19.09 -22.25 -0.34
N GLY A 283 19.15 -22.77 -1.56
CA GLY A 283 18.28 -22.36 -2.66
C GLY A 283 16.80 -22.61 -2.35
N GLY A 284 16.46 -23.81 -1.86
CA GLY A 284 15.11 -24.12 -1.41
C GLY A 284 14.64 -23.22 -0.26
N LEU A 285 15.54 -22.89 0.66
CA LEU A 285 15.23 -22.00 1.78
C LEU A 285 15.02 -20.55 1.35
N ILE A 286 15.78 -20.07 0.37
CA ILE A 286 15.63 -18.72 -0.20
C ILE A 286 14.28 -18.61 -0.92
N ILE A 287 13.94 -19.58 -1.76
CA ILE A 287 12.65 -19.62 -2.47
C ILE A 287 11.50 -19.68 -1.46
N LEU A 288 11.63 -20.51 -0.44
CA LEU A 288 10.65 -20.63 0.63
C LEU A 288 10.50 -19.30 1.38
N ALA A 289 11.60 -18.66 1.79
CA ALA A 289 11.60 -17.37 2.48
C ALA A 289 10.92 -16.28 1.64
N PHE A 290 11.23 -16.19 0.34
CA PHE A 290 10.61 -15.21 -0.54
C PHE A 290 9.10 -15.43 -0.71
N GLY A 291 8.68 -16.68 -0.94
CA GLY A 291 7.26 -17.01 -1.07
C GLY A 291 6.47 -16.75 0.21
N ILE A 292 7.10 -16.95 1.36
CA ILE A 292 6.55 -16.66 2.67
C ILE A 292 6.39 -15.16 2.88
N ASN A 293 7.41 -14.36 2.60
CA ASN A 293 7.35 -12.91 2.79
C ASN A 293 6.32 -12.26 1.86
N LEU A 294 6.04 -12.87 0.71
CA LEU A 294 4.93 -12.45 -0.14
C LEU A 294 3.56 -12.68 0.53
N ILE A 295 3.38 -13.82 1.21
CA ILE A 295 2.16 -14.11 1.98
C ILE A 295 2.04 -13.16 3.16
N GLU A 296 3.16 -12.94 3.86
CA GLU A 296 3.27 -12.07 5.02
C GLU A 296 2.92 -10.62 4.71
N LEU A 297 3.50 -10.08 3.63
CA LEU A 297 3.18 -8.74 3.14
C LEU A 297 1.67 -8.57 2.93
N VAL A 298 0.96 -9.62 2.51
CA VAL A 298 -0.47 -9.54 2.22
C VAL A 298 -1.31 -9.65 3.51
N CYS A 299 -0.84 -10.40 4.51
CA CYS A 299 -1.57 -10.54 5.78
C CYS A 299 -1.36 -9.39 6.76
N SER A 300 -0.28 -8.60 6.63
CA SER A 300 -0.06 -7.35 7.40
C SER A 300 0.03 -6.09 6.54
N ALA A 301 -0.33 -6.15 5.25
CA ALA A 301 -0.16 -5.09 4.25
C ALA A 301 -0.59 -3.68 4.69
N GLY A 302 -1.57 -3.57 5.59
CA GLY A 302 -2.04 -2.30 6.14
C GLY A 302 -0.92 -1.48 6.80
N LEU A 303 -0.11 -2.11 7.66
CA LEU A 303 0.94 -1.43 8.43
C LEU A 303 2.07 -0.88 7.53
N PRO A 304 2.68 -1.68 6.63
CA PRO A 304 3.63 -1.16 5.65
C PRO A 304 3.03 -0.11 4.71
N ALA A 305 1.77 -0.26 4.30
CA ALA A 305 1.12 0.71 3.40
C ALA A 305 0.92 2.07 4.07
N ILE A 306 0.49 2.09 5.34
CA ILE A 306 0.35 3.33 6.12
C ILE A 306 1.73 3.95 6.34
N TYR A 307 2.72 3.15 6.75
CA TYR A 307 4.08 3.63 6.99
C TYR A 307 4.73 4.22 5.73
N THR A 308 4.73 3.48 4.61
CA THR A 308 5.28 3.95 3.33
C THR A 308 4.54 5.16 2.79
N SER A 309 3.23 5.27 3.03
CA SER A 309 2.46 6.49 2.73
C SER A 309 3.00 7.67 3.54
N ILE A 310 3.08 7.57 4.87
CA ILE A 310 3.61 8.64 5.74
C ILE A 310 5.06 8.99 5.42
N LEU A 311 5.88 7.98 5.17
CA LEU A 311 7.26 8.14 4.79
C LEU A 311 7.35 8.89 3.46
N SER A 312 6.55 8.51 2.45
CA SER A 312 6.47 9.27 1.20
C SER A 312 6.01 10.69 1.45
N LEU A 313 5.11 10.94 2.43
CA LEU A 313 4.64 12.27 2.80
C LEU A 313 5.75 13.14 3.44
N THR A 314 6.84 12.56 3.91
CA THR A 314 7.95 13.31 4.49
C THR A 314 8.96 13.65 3.41
N ASN A 315 9.25 14.94 3.18
CA ASN A 315 10.12 15.38 2.08
C ASN A 315 11.61 15.09 2.40
N LEU A 316 12.01 13.83 2.27
CA LEU A 316 13.36 13.34 2.57
C LEU A 316 14.15 13.05 1.29
N PRO A 317 15.51 13.15 1.33
CA PRO A 317 16.35 12.66 0.24
C PRO A 317 16.24 11.13 0.09
N GLY A 318 16.39 10.63 -1.14
CA GLY A 318 16.12 9.23 -1.51
C GLY A 318 16.74 8.18 -0.58
N TRP A 319 18.00 8.38 -0.15
CA TRP A 319 18.70 7.46 0.74
C TRP A 319 18.09 7.35 2.14
N GLN A 320 17.45 8.42 2.64
CA GLN A 320 16.79 8.40 3.95
C GLN A 320 15.53 7.54 3.91
N TYR A 321 14.79 7.50 2.80
CA TYR A 321 13.67 6.56 2.66
C TYR A 321 14.14 5.12 2.81
N TYR A 322 15.22 4.73 2.12
CA TYR A 322 15.76 3.38 2.24
C TYR A 322 16.34 3.09 3.63
N LEU A 323 16.92 4.08 4.31
CA LEU A 323 17.40 3.92 5.68
C LEU A 323 16.24 3.69 6.67
N TYR A 324 15.14 4.43 6.50
CA TYR A 324 13.92 4.23 7.29
C TYR A 324 13.25 2.88 7.01
N LEU A 325 13.21 2.44 5.74
CA LEU A 325 12.77 1.10 5.40
C LEU A 325 13.67 0.01 5.99
N LEU A 326 14.99 0.20 5.97
CA LEU A 326 15.93 -0.73 6.59
C LEU A 326 15.73 -0.78 8.12
N PHE A 327 15.52 0.37 8.75
CA PHE A 327 15.23 0.46 10.17
C PHE A 327 13.90 -0.24 10.51
N TYR A 328 12.86 -0.03 9.70
CA TYR A 328 11.59 -0.76 9.80
C TYR A 328 11.83 -2.26 9.77
N VAL A 329 12.48 -2.77 8.71
CA VAL A 329 12.75 -4.20 8.52
C VAL A 329 13.57 -4.79 9.67
N PHE A 330 14.55 -4.04 10.18
CA PHE A 330 15.37 -4.46 11.31
C PHE A 330 14.54 -4.65 12.58
N ILE A 331 13.64 -3.71 12.90
CA ILE A 331 12.74 -3.82 14.06
C ILE A 331 11.73 -4.94 13.85
N PHE A 332 11.17 -5.05 12.65
CA PHE A 332 10.23 -6.10 12.26
C PHE A 332 10.83 -7.51 12.35
N MET A 333 12.12 -7.69 12.09
CA MET A 333 12.81 -8.99 12.20
C MET A 333 13.34 -9.28 13.62
N LEU A 334 13.21 -8.34 14.55
CA LEU A 334 13.86 -8.43 15.86
C LEU A 334 13.26 -9.54 16.72
N ASP A 335 11.94 -9.71 16.69
CA ASP A 335 11.23 -10.76 17.41
C ASP A 335 11.47 -12.14 16.80
N ASP A 336 11.52 -12.25 15.47
CA ASP A 336 11.92 -13.46 14.76
C ASP A 336 13.34 -13.91 15.15
N LEU A 337 14.29 -12.96 15.16
CA LEU A 337 15.65 -13.22 15.64
C LEU A 337 15.60 -13.68 17.10
N LEU A 338 14.91 -12.96 17.98
CA LEU A 338 14.84 -13.30 19.41
C LEU A 338 14.30 -14.71 19.63
N VAL A 339 13.15 -15.04 19.04
CA VAL A 339 12.51 -16.35 19.16
C VAL A 339 13.40 -17.45 18.56
N PHE A 340 14.02 -17.21 17.40
CA PHE A 340 15.00 -18.14 16.81
C PHE A 340 16.20 -18.37 17.73
N PHE A 341 16.89 -17.31 18.18
CA PHE A 341 18.08 -17.44 19.04
C PHE A 341 17.74 -18.15 20.35
N VAL A 342 16.63 -17.79 21.00
CA VAL A 342 16.16 -18.45 22.22
C VAL A 342 15.87 -19.92 21.95
N ALA A 343 15.13 -20.26 20.90
CA ALA A 343 14.83 -21.64 20.55
C ALA A 343 16.10 -22.44 20.27
N MET A 344 17.01 -21.90 19.48
CA MET A 344 18.24 -22.59 19.11
C MET A 344 19.22 -22.75 20.28
N ALA A 345 19.19 -21.85 21.27
CA ALA A 345 20.01 -21.94 22.48
C ALA A 345 19.40 -22.85 23.55
N THR A 346 18.07 -22.78 23.76
CA THR A 346 17.39 -23.44 24.90
C THR A 346 16.76 -24.79 24.56
N LEU A 347 16.19 -24.97 23.36
CA LEU A 347 15.46 -26.19 22.97
C LEU A 347 16.38 -27.31 22.44
N GLN A 348 17.70 -27.16 22.61
CA GLN A 348 18.66 -28.22 22.28
C GLN A 348 18.49 -29.50 23.10
N ALA A 349 17.75 -29.43 24.22
CA ALA A 349 17.52 -30.54 25.15
C ALA A 349 16.08 -31.07 25.18
N VAL A 350 15.14 -30.44 24.48
CA VAL A 350 13.72 -30.83 24.48
C VAL A 350 13.30 -31.11 23.04
N GLY A 351 13.42 -32.36 22.61
CA GLY A 351 12.77 -32.80 21.39
C GLY A 351 11.28 -32.43 21.49
N ILE A 352 10.78 -31.63 20.54
CA ILE A 352 9.38 -31.21 20.50
C ILE A 352 8.52 -32.48 20.63
N GLN A 353 7.92 -32.69 21.82
CA GLN A 353 7.05 -33.83 22.04
C GLN A 353 5.89 -33.75 21.05
N SER A 354 5.49 -34.89 20.48
CA SER A 354 4.38 -35.01 19.51
C SER A 354 3.08 -34.31 19.95
N LYS A 355 2.89 -34.11 21.27
CA LYS A 355 1.80 -33.30 21.85
C LYS A 355 1.85 -31.82 21.45
N TYR A 356 3.01 -31.17 21.49
CA TYR A 356 3.15 -29.75 21.12
C TYR A 356 2.93 -29.55 19.62
N ALA A 357 3.46 -30.46 18.79
CA ALA A 357 3.24 -30.44 17.35
C ALA A 357 1.74 -30.63 17.00
N ARG A 358 1.01 -31.46 17.76
CA ARG A 358 -0.45 -31.58 17.60
C ARG A 358 -1.18 -30.27 17.94
N TRP A 359 -0.94 -29.72 19.13
CA TRP A 359 -1.62 -28.49 19.57
C TRP A 359 -1.28 -27.31 18.67
N SER A 360 -0.04 -27.25 18.19
CA SER A 360 0.44 -26.34 17.16
C SER A 360 -0.42 -26.44 15.87
N ARG A 361 -0.69 -27.65 15.35
CA ARG A 361 -1.56 -27.84 14.17
C ARG A 361 -3.00 -27.36 14.38
N LEU A 362 -3.57 -27.57 15.57
CA LEU A 362 -4.92 -27.09 15.89
C LEU A 362 -4.98 -25.56 15.96
N ILE A 363 -4.11 -24.96 16.76
CA ILE A 363 -4.12 -23.51 17.01
C ILE A 363 -3.76 -22.78 15.71
N GLY A 364 -2.73 -23.24 15.00
CA GLY A 364 -2.30 -22.66 13.73
C GLY A 364 -3.32 -22.86 12.63
N GLY A 365 -3.89 -24.06 12.50
CA GLY A 365 -4.98 -24.31 11.56
C GLY A 365 -6.21 -23.45 11.83
N SER A 366 -6.60 -23.28 13.09
CA SER A 366 -7.73 -22.43 13.48
C SER A 366 -7.46 -20.96 13.20
N LEU A 367 -6.25 -20.47 13.49
CA LEU A 367 -5.86 -19.09 13.24
C LEU A 367 -5.78 -18.78 11.75
N MET A 368 -5.14 -19.67 10.96
CA MET A 368 -5.10 -19.56 9.50
C MET A 368 -6.49 -19.62 8.87
N LEU A 369 -7.42 -20.39 9.45
CA LEU A 369 -8.81 -20.42 9.00
C LEU A 369 -9.47 -19.05 9.20
N VAL A 370 -9.36 -18.47 10.39
CA VAL A 370 -9.94 -17.16 10.71
C VAL A 370 -9.34 -16.08 9.81
N ILE A 371 -8.01 -16.03 9.69
CA ILE A 371 -7.32 -15.06 8.83
C ILE A 371 -7.73 -15.25 7.37
N GLY A 372 -7.74 -16.49 6.85
CA GLY A 372 -8.14 -16.79 5.48
C GLY A 372 -9.58 -16.36 5.17
N ILE A 373 -10.53 -16.59 6.08
CA ILE A 373 -11.91 -16.11 5.94
C ILE A 373 -11.96 -14.58 5.94
N LEU A 374 -11.29 -13.93 6.89
CA LEU A 374 -11.26 -12.46 6.99
C LEU A 374 -10.66 -11.83 5.72
N MET A 375 -9.60 -12.41 5.15
CA MET A 375 -8.99 -11.93 3.90
C MET A 375 -9.95 -11.97 2.70
N LEU A 376 -10.89 -12.92 2.66
CA LEU A 376 -11.84 -13.07 1.57
C LEU A 376 -13.12 -12.25 1.78
N VAL A 377 -13.64 -12.20 3.01
CA VAL A 377 -14.96 -11.63 3.32
C VAL A 377 -14.89 -10.18 3.81
N LYS A 378 -13.95 -9.87 4.72
CA LYS A 378 -13.85 -8.59 5.44
C LYS A 378 -12.37 -8.17 5.58
N PRO A 379 -11.67 -7.90 4.47
CA PRO A 379 -10.23 -7.59 4.48
C PRO A 379 -9.89 -6.33 5.28
N GLU A 380 -10.84 -5.41 5.41
CA GLU A 380 -10.71 -4.17 6.18
C GLU A 380 -10.32 -4.42 7.64
N TRP A 381 -10.78 -5.53 8.23
CA TRP A 381 -10.44 -5.91 9.61
C TRP A 381 -8.99 -6.35 9.79
N LEU A 382 -8.33 -6.77 8.71
CA LEU A 382 -6.91 -7.15 8.72
C LEU A 382 -6.02 -6.01 8.24
N MET A 383 -6.52 -5.14 7.37
CA MET A 383 -5.75 -4.07 6.75
C MET A 383 -5.78 -2.75 7.54
N PHE A 384 -6.48 -2.71 8.69
CA PHE A 384 -6.58 -1.54 9.60
C PHE A 384 -6.78 -0.22 8.86
N GLY A 385 -7.72 -0.22 7.89
CA GLY A 385 -8.01 0.90 7.00
C GLY A 385 -9.40 1.47 7.18
#